data_AF-A0A1X7THR4-F1
#
_entry.id   AF-A0A1X7THR4-F1
#
_cell.length_a   1.000
_cell.length_b   1.000
_cell.length_c   1.000
_cell.angle_alpha   90.00
_cell.angle_beta   90.00
_cell.angle_gamma   90.00
#
_symmetry.space_group_name_H-M   'P 1'
#
loop_
_entity.id
_entity.type
_entity.pdbx_description
1 polymer ?
#
loop_
_entity_poly.entity_id
_entity_poly.type
_entity_poly.pdbx_seq_one_letter_code
_entity_poly.pdbx_strand_id
1 'polypeptide(L)'
;MSSIYITEPPTKGKVVNPAAAVLVTTGPSPQVLLKTTLGDIDIELWSKEAPLACRNFIQLCLEDYYNDTIFHRVVFEFVAQGGDPTGTGEGGESIYGSPFKVSSSLP
;
A
#
# COMPACT_ATOMS: atom_id res chain seq x y z
N MET A 1 28.45 17.57 9.13
CA MET A 1 27.02 17.53 8.79
C MET A 1 26.79 16.35 7.89
N SER A 2 25.86 15.45 8.23
CA SER A 2 25.50 14.29 7.42
C SER A 2 24.17 14.57 6.71
N SER A 3 24.21 14.68 5.37
CA SER A 3 23.00 14.79 4.56
C SER A 3 22.51 13.39 4.19
N ILE A 4 21.30 13.04 4.60
CA ILE A 4 20.60 11.82 4.14
C ILE A 4 19.56 12.27 3.13
N TYR A 5 19.63 11.72 1.92
CA TYR A 5 18.68 11.99 0.85
C TYR A 5 17.74 10.79 0.70
N ILE A 6 16.44 11.08 0.59
CA ILE A 6 15.37 10.11 0.32
C ILE A 6 14.79 10.54 -1.03
N THR A 7 14.76 9.64 -2.00
CA THR A 7 14.44 9.95 -3.41
C THR A 7 13.01 9.58 -3.80
N GLU A 8 12.37 8.74 -2.99
CA GLU A 8 11.01 8.26 -3.19
C GLU A 8 10.03 9.43 -3.15
N PRO A 9 8.99 9.43 -4.02
CA PRO A 9 7.88 10.35 -3.84
C PRO A 9 7.30 10.11 -2.44
N PRO A 10 7.15 11.14 -1.61
CA PRO A 10 6.58 10.98 -0.28
C PRO A 10 5.09 10.65 -0.38
N THR A 11 4.59 9.75 0.46
CA THR A 11 3.16 9.39 0.61
C THR A 11 2.22 10.60 0.80
N LYS A 12 2.66 11.63 1.53
CA LYS A 12 1.92 12.89 1.70
C LYS A 12 2.17 13.90 0.56
N GLY A 13 3.45 14.14 0.27
CA GLY A 13 3.98 15.46 -0.09
C GLY A 13 4.89 16.05 1.01
N LYS A 14 6.13 15.58 1.06
CA LYS A 14 7.29 16.19 1.73
C LYS A 14 8.14 16.94 0.69
N VAL A 15 7.88 18.23 0.51
CA VAL A 15 8.97 19.13 0.12
C VAL A 15 9.67 19.52 1.43
N VAL A 16 10.84 18.94 1.69
CA VAL A 16 11.74 19.46 2.73
C VAL A 16 12.33 20.77 2.23
N ASN A 17 11.63 21.88 2.45
CA ASN A 17 12.21 23.21 2.31
C ASN A 17 12.97 23.54 3.61
N PRO A 18 14.32 23.58 3.62
CA PRO A 18 15.09 23.74 4.84
C PRO A 18 14.90 25.10 5.53
N ALA A 19 14.20 26.06 4.90
CA ALA A 19 14.02 27.41 5.42
C ALA A 19 12.71 27.65 6.21
N ALA A 20 11.74 26.73 6.21
CA ALA A 20 10.44 26.97 6.84
C ALA A 20 9.89 25.73 7.58
N ALA A 21 9.95 25.77 8.92
CA ALA A 21 9.43 24.73 9.81
C ALA A 21 7.89 24.72 9.93
N VAL A 22 7.17 24.92 8.82
CA VAL A 22 5.70 24.96 8.78
C VAL A 22 5.16 23.63 8.24
N LEU A 23 4.69 22.79 9.16
CA LEU A 23 3.97 21.55 8.85
C LEU A 23 2.56 21.89 8.32
N VAL A 24 2.44 22.19 7.03
CA VAL A 24 1.13 22.28 6.36
C VAL A 24 0.55 20.87 6.23
N THR A 25 -0.38 20.50 7.11
CA THR A 25 -1.01 19.16 7.16
C THR A 25 -2.37 19.15 6.46
N THR A 26 -2.39 19.00 5.14
CA THR A 26 -3.64 18.79 4.38
C THR A 26 -4.08 17.33 4.42
N GLY A 27 -4.73 16.95 5.52
CA GLY A 27 -5.42 15.65 5.69
C GLY A 27 -4.51 14.43 5.94
N PRO A 28 -5.07 13.32 6.47
CA PRO A 28 -4.38 12.05 6.59
C PRO A 28 -4.28 11.35 5.22
N SER A 29 -3.13 10.73 4.95
CA SER A 29 -2.98 9.67 3.95
C SER A 29 -3.81 8.45 4.39
N PRO A 30 -4.41 7.69 3.46
CA PRO A 30 -5.06 6.44 3.84
C PRO A 30 -4.00 5.45 4.32
N GLN A 31 -4.18 4.98 5.55
CA GLN A 31 -3.35 3.99 6.22
C GLN A 31 -4.21 2.75 6.51
N VAL A 32 -3.60 1.57 6.39
CA VAL A 32 -4.23 0.28 6.66
C VAL A 32 -3.35 -0.50 7.63
N LEU A 33 -3.94 -0.89 8.75
CA LEU A 33 -3.31 -1.79 9.73
C LEU A 33 -3.72 -3.23 9.40
N LEU A 34 -2.79 -4.05 8.94
CA LEU A 34 -3.00 -5.49 8.80
C LEU A 34 -2.56 -6.20 10.08
N LYS A 35 -3.51 -6.88 10.74
CA LYS A 35 -3.23 -7.73 11.90
C LYS A 35 -2.95 -9.15 11.41
N THR A 36 -1.72 -9.61 11.55
CA THR A 36 -1.30 -10.95 11.10
C THR A 36 -0.97 -11.86 12.27
N THR A 37 -0.85 -13.16 12.03
CA THR A 37 -0.43 -14.15 13.03
C THR A 37 0.99 -13.92 13.58
N LEU A 38 1.82 -13.13 12.90
CA LEU A 38 3.19 -12.78 13.30
C LEU A 38 3.32 -11.35 13.83
N GLY A 39 2.21 -10.60 13.90
CA GLY A 39 2.18 -9.22 14.39
C GLY A 39 1.45 -8.25 13.46
N ASP A 40 1.46 -6.99 13.88
CA ASP A 40 0.77 -5.87 13.23
C ASP A 40 1.68 -5.23 12.15
N ILE A 41 1.11 -4.92 10.98
CA ILE A 41 1.79 -4.26 9.86
C ILE A 41 1.02 -2.99 9.48
N ASP A 42 1.62 -1.82 9.74
CA ASP A 42 1.11 -0.54 9.28
C ASP A 42 1.53 -0.26 7.83
N ILE A 43 0.55 -0.06 6.95
CA ILE A 43 0.76 0.25 5.52
C ILE A 43 0.27 1.67 5.24
N GLU A 44 1.17 2.54 4.77
CA GLU A 44 0.81 3.86 4.23
C GLU A 44 0.72 3.82 2.69
N LEU A 45 -0.33 4.41 2.12
CA LEU A 45 -0.66 4.24 0.70
C LEU A 45 -0.40 5.51 -0.13
N TRP A 46 0.28 5.34 -1.27
CA TRP A 46 0.47 6.33 -2.33
C TRP A 46 -0.80 6.55 -3.17
N SER A 47 -1.83 7.12 -2.55
CA SER A 47 -3.15 7.29 -3.16
C SER A 47 -3.22 8.32 -4.29
N LYS A 48 -2.21 9.17 -4.45
CA LYS A 48 -2.11 10.13 -5.57
C LYS A 48 -1.49 9.48 -6.80
N GLU A 49 -0.48 8.65 -6.59
CA GLU A 49 0.31 7.96 -7.62
C GLU A 49 -0.44 6.73 -8.15
N ALA A 50 -1.08 5.96 -7.25
CA ALA A 50 -1.79 4.72 -7.54
C ALA A 50 -3.26 4.73 -7.06
N PRO A 51 -4.11 5.68 -7.50
CA PRO A 51 -5.46 5.88 -6.95
C PRO A 51 -6.39 4.66 -7.12
N LEU A 52 -6.31 3.95 -8.25
CA LEU A 52 -7.14 2.76 -8.50
C LEU A 52 -6.72 1.58 -7.61
N ALA A 53 -5.41 1.32 -7.48
CA ALA A 53 -4.89 0.26 -6.64
C ALA A 53 -5.18 0.51 -5.16
N CYS A 54 -4.94 1.75 -4.69
CA CYS A 54 -5.25 2.13 -3.31
C CYS A 54 -6.74 2.03 -3.01
N ARG A 55 -7.62 2.46 -3.93
CA ARG A 55 -9.08 2.34 -3.76
C ARG A 55 -9.53 0.88 -3.71
N ASN A 56 -9.00 0.03 -4.60
CA ASN A 56 -9.28 -1.41 -4.59
C ASN A 56 -8.86 -2.04 -3.26
N PHE A 57 -7.63 -1.80 -2.82
CA PHE A 57 -7.10 -2.36 -1.58
C PHE A 57 -7.89 -1.91 -0.34
N ILE A 58 -8.15 -0.60 -0.18
CA ILE A 58 -8.93 -0.06 0.95
C ILE A 58 -10.34 -0.66 0.98
N GLN A 59 -11.01 -0.77 -0.17
CA GLN A 59 -12.37 -1.31 -0.22
C GLN A 59 -12.40 -2.80 0.14
N LEU A 60 -11.46 -3.61 -0.36
CA LEU A 60 -11.36 -5.03 0.01
C LEU A 60 -11.05 -5.20 1.51
N CYS A 61 -10.24 -4.32 2.11
CA CYS A 61 -10.04 -4.29 3.57
C CYS A 61 -11.32 -3.93 4.34
N LEU A 62 -12.16 -3.02 3.83
CA LEU A 62 -13.44 -2.63 4.44
C LEU A 62 -14.55 -3.67 4.27
N GLU A 63 -14.42 -4.54 3.28
CA GLU A 63 -15.33 -5.66 3.00
C GLU A 63 -14.86 -6.97 3.66
N ASP A 64 -13.90 -6.90 4.60
CA ASP A 64 -13.31 -8.04 5.32
C ASP A 64 -12.68 -9.12 4.40
N TYR A 65 -12.45 -8.81 3.12
CA TYR A 65 -12.02 -9.76 2.07
C TYR A 65 -10.66 -10.43 2.34
N TYR A 66 -9.79 -9.73 3.07
CA TYR A 66 -8.46 -10.24 3.43
C TYR A 66 -8.42 -10.96 4.79
N ASN A 67 -9.51 -11.01 5.54
CA ASN A 67 -9.57 -11.75 6.80
C ASN A 67 -9.41 -13.24 6.54
N ASP A 68 -8.66 -13.92 7.42
CA ASP A 68 -8.27 -15.33 7.32
C ASP A 68 -7.54 -15.73 6.02
N THR A 69 -7.14 -14.77 5.17
CA THR A 69 -6.35 -15.07 3.96
C THR A 69 -4.88 -15.33 4.30
N ILE A 70 -4.27 -16.27 3.57
CA ILE A 70 -2.90 -16.72 3.83
C ILE A 70 -1.88 -16.06 2.90
N PHE A 71 -0.64 -15.94 3.38
CA PHE A 71 0.53 -15.72 2.53
C PHE A 71 0.91 -17.04 1.85
N HIS A 72 0.21 -17.38 0.76
CA HIS A 72 0.36 -18.65 0.04
C HIS A 72 1.75 -18.86 -0.59
N ARG A 73 2.53 -17.80 -0.80
CA ARG A 73 3.86 -17.88 -1.40
C ARG A 73 4.85 -16.96 -0.71
N VAL A 74 5.93 -17.55 -0.17
CA VAL A 74 7.06 -16.83 0.44
C VAL A 74 8.35 -17.24 -0.24
N VAL A 75 9.09 -16.27 -0.76
CA VAL A 75 10.44 -16.43 -1.33
C VAL A 75 11.40 -15.60 -0.49
N PHE A 76 12.35 -16.28 0.15
CA PHE A 76 13.35 -15.65 1.02
C PHE A 76 14.11 -14.54 0.29
N GLU A 77 14.34 -13.42 0.98
CA GLU A 77 14.98 -12.20 0.45
C GLU A 77 14.34 -11.59 -0.82
N PHE A 78 13.11 -11.99 -1.19
CA PHE A 78 12.42 -11.47 -2.38
C PHE A 78 11.00 -10.97 -2.10
N VAL A 79 10.05 -11.85 -1.74
CA VAL A 79 8.64 -11.45 -1.60
C VAL A 79 7.85 -12.42 -0.71
N ALA A 80 6.96 -11.88 0.12
CA ALA A 80 5.83 -12.59 0.70
C ALA A 80 4.56 -12.14 -0.03
N GLN A 81 3.81 -13.10 -0.59
CA GLN A 81 2.65 -12.88 -1.44
C GLN A 81 1.43 -13.54 -0.80
N GLY A 82 0.33 -12.79 -0.75
CA GLY A 82 -0.96 -13.18 -0.18
C GLY A 82 -2.11 -12.44 -0.87
N GLY A 83 -3.26 -12.34 -0.20
CA GLY A 83 -4.43 -11.62 -0.74
C GLY A 83 -5.32 -12.43 -1.70
N ASP A 84 -5.12 -13.75 -1.77
CA ASP A 84 -6.00 -14.69 -2.45
C ASP A 84 -6.82 -15.46 -1.39
N PRO A 85 -8.16 -15.28 -1.33
CA PRO A 85 -9.02 -16.01 -0.39
C PRO A 85 -9.07 -17.52 -0.61
N THR A 86 -8.72 -18.00 -1.80
CA THR A 86 -8.65 -19.45 -2.08
C THR A 86 -7.33 -20.07 -1.60
N GLY A 87 -6.30 -19.25 -1.34
CA GLY A 87 -4.96 -19.69 -0.96
C GLY A 87 -4.21 -20.46 -2.05
N THR A 88 -4.70 -20.51 -3.29
CA THR A 88 -4.11 -21.26 -4.40
C THR A 88 -2.97 -20.50 -5.09
N GLY A 89 -3.02 -19.17 -5.06
CA GLY A 89 -2.15 -18.25 -5.81
C GLY A 89 -2.69 -17.89 -7.19
N GLU A 90 -3.82 -18.45 -7.62
CA GLU A 90 -4.49 -18.15 -8.89
C GLU A 90 -5.82 -17.40 -8.71
N GLY A 91 -6.33 -17.32 -7.48
CA GLY A 91 -7.56 -16.60 -7.15
C GLY A 91 -7.35 -15.11 -6.83
N GLY A 92 -8.44 -14.47 -6.42
CA GLY A 92 -8.49 -13.03 -6.13
C GLY A 92 -9.26 -12.25 -7.20
N GLU A 93 -10.17 -11.38 -6.78
CA GLU A 93 -10.94 -10.49 -7.65
C GLU A 93 -10.79 -9.02 -7.23
N SER A 94 -11.06 -8.11 -8.15
CA SER A 94 -11.07 -6.67 -7.86
C SER A 94 -12.49 -6.19 -7.58
N ILE A 95 -12.62 -5.08 -6.86
CA ILE A 95 -13.92 -4.41 -6.62
C ILE A 95 -14.60 -3.91 -7.90
N TYR A 96 -13.89 -3.95 -9.03
CA TYR A 96 -14.37 -3.50 -10.34
C TYR A 96 -14.91 -4.66 -11.19
N GLY A 97 -14.92 -5.90 -10.67
CA GLY A 97 -15.39 -7.10 -11.39
C GLY A 97 -14.49 -7.51 -12.58
N SER A 98 -13.34 -6.87 -12.75
CA SER A 98 -12.35 -7.19 -13.78
C SER A 98 -10.95 -6.67 -13.38
N PRO A 99 -9.86 -7.20 -13.95
CA PRO A 99 -8.52 -6.64 -13.76
C PRO A 99 -8.47 -5.17 -14.18
N PHE A 100 -7.94 -4.29 -13.32
CA PHE A 100 -7.84 -2.86 -13.59
C PHE A 100 -6.45 -2.47 -14.13
N LYS A 101 -6.38 -1.32 -14.79
CA LYS A 101 -5.13 -0.84 -15.41
C LYS A 101 -4.08 -0.46 -14.34
N VAL A 102 -2.85 -0.94 -14.51
CA VAL A 102 -1.68 -0.53 -13.73
C VAL A 102 -1.46 0.99 -13.84
N SER A 103 -1.28 1.67 -12.71
CA SER A 103 -0.86 3.06 -12.65
C SER A 103 0.62 3.20 -13.00
N SER A 104 0.92 3.26 -14.30
CA SER A 104 2.27 3.54 -14.81
C SER A 104 2.63 5.02 -14.61
N SER A 105 3.05 5.37 -13.39
CA SER A 105 3.60 6.70 -13.05
C SER A 105 5.14 6.75 -13.03
N LEU A 106 5.79 5.66 -13.45
CA LEU A 106 7.22 5.60 -13.75
C LEU A 106 7.42 5.35 -15.26
N PRO A 107 8.41 6.01 -15.89
CA PRO A 107 8.74 5.83 -17.30
C PRO A 107 9.47 4.51 -17.60
#